data_AF-C4GD89-F1
#
_entry.id   AF-C4GD89-F1
#
_cell.length_a   1.000
_cell.length_b   1.000
_cell.length_c   1.000
_cell.angle_alpha   90.00
_cell.angle_beta   90.00
_cell.angle_gamma   90.00
#
_symmetry.space_group_name_H-M   'P 1'
#
loop_
_entity.id
_entity.type
_entity.pdbx_description
1 polymer ?
#
loop_
_entity_poly.entity_id
_entity_poly.type
_entity_poly.pdbx_seq_one_letter_code
_entity_poly.pdbx_strand_id
1 'polypeptide(L)'
;MKRHKNILARSFAWVMALAMVGGLLLPGVRTVEAAENVTQAVDIDADLKLGSDTGNNTITVQKTDNMDFVGVINAKTIKDQMAQIEANYHTDADKIALSNLKTGFTAKITLPNELTFASKNAVLDGANGSFKIESVTGDDHSATVTFRLVNDDQIDTFAKLKAAVNKVDDELKVTFKTAKFNGNAQANTDYEVTGSISGDLTATATNKVSGRQINFNLTWNGKQTEAGKSVHNPSQIALSVRYAESTEQVFHADVKLPGDILVGDETEHNQVYEVAEGSKVAFTGALDVTPVKKQLKQVEAQFNQSHLDPASIAVSDYSSTFTAKLTLPDQMDFDGTPDVSLLNDNGKYKIISSQVTGRTITVTMTVNKNVTSFADLKDAVNGMDDQLKVLVNGTVFNSQAKADTNYTVRGIMNGQLKARATNPLSGTTIRFSFNWEAEQLPSGADAINPTSKDISFTLKYKAAPAPKPEPKPELKPEPNKPVKPADPAKPNKPVVPVKDSKIAPKTGDQTHLPIYASILLGALVIGTVAFGRKRKTDR
;
A
#
# COMPACT_ATOMS: atom_id res chain seq x y z
N MET A 1 35.44 1.30 -20.46
CA MET A 1 36.92 1.38 -20.60
C MET A 1 37.51 1.68 -19.23
N LYS A 2 38.69 1.13 -18.84
CA LYS A 2 39.27 1.15 -17.47
C LYS A 2 38.36 0.45 -16.42
N ARG A 3 38.66 -0.80 -16.02
CA ARG A 3 39.62 -1.21 -14.98
C ARG A 3 39.23 -0.77 -13.54
N HIS A 4 38.32 -1.50 -12.91
CA HIS A 4 38.49 -1.85 -11.49
C HIS A 4 39.10 -3.26 -11.44
N LYS A 5 40.36 -3.35 -10.98
CA LYS A 5 41.04 -4.63 -10.69
C LYS A 5 41.28 -4.70 -9.18
N ASN A 6 41.06 -5.90 -8.63
CA ASN A 6 41.65 -6.49 -7.43
C ASN A 6 42.22 -5.49 -6.39
N ILE A 7 41.44 -5.20 -5.33
CA ILE A 7 41.95 -4.55 -4.11
C ILE A 7 42.13 -5.57 -2.96
N LEU A 8 41.31 -6.61 -2.89
CA LEU A 8 41.36 -7.68 -1.86
C LEU A 8 42.63 -8.58 -1.90
N ALA A 9 43.53 -8.40 -2.86
CA ALA A 9 44.74 -9.23 -3.02
C ALA A 9 45.98 -8.69 -2.28
N ARG A 10 45.80 -7.89 -1.20
CA ARG A 10 46.89 -7.11 -0.57
C ARG A 10 46.91 -7.10 0.97
N SER A 11 46.40 -8.15 1.62
CA SER A 11 46.46 -8.30 3.09
C SER A 11 47.26 -9.52 3.56
N PHE A 12 47.21 -10.63 2.81
CA PHE A 12 47.74 -11.93 3.25
C PHE A 12 49.17 -12.20 2.75
N ALA A 13 50.12 -11.44 3.29
CA ALA A 13 51.56 -11.69 3.14
C ALA A 13 52.24 -11.61 4.52
N TRP A 14 52.03 -12.64 5.35
CA TRP A 14 52.70 -12.80 6.65
C TRP A 14 53.48 -14.12 6.70
N VAL A 15 54.51 -14.14 7.55
CA VAL A 15 55.64 -15.08 7.45
C VAL A 15 55.35 -16.42 8.12
N MET A 16 55.45 -17.51 7.37
CA MET A 16 55.68 -18.86 7.92
C MET A 16 57.08 -18.91 8.53
N ALA A 17 57.18 -18.80 9.84
CA ALA A 17 58.44 -18.85 10.58
C ALA A 17 58.92 -20.30 10.74
N LEU A 18 59.48 -20.89 9.68
CA LEU A 18 60.08 -22.23 9.73
C LEU A 18 61.31 -22.24 10.65
N ALA A 19 61.16 -22.86 11.83
CA ALA A 19 62.27 -23.16 12.73
C ALA A 19 63.06 -24.38 12.23
N MET A 20 63.98 -24.18 11.28
CA MET A 20 64.88 -25.24 10.81
C MET A 20 65.86 -25.66 11.90
N VAL A 21 65.64 -26.83 12.50
CA VAL A 21 66.59 -27.45 13.45
C VAL A 21 67.72 -28.11 12.67
N GLY A 22 68.83 -27.38 12.48
CA GLY A 22 70.01 -27.87 11.76
C GLY A 22 70.78 -28.96 12.53
N GLY A 23 70.40 -30.22 12.34
CA GLY A 23 71.11 -31.39 12.87
C GLY A 23 72.19 -31.91 11.91
N LEU A 24 73.39 -32.18 12.44
CA LEU A 24 74.50 -32.73 11.64
C LEU A 24 74.26 -34.22 11.33
N LEU A 25 74.28 -34.60 10.06
CA LEU A 25 73.94 -35.96 9.61
C LEU A 25 75.02 -37.00 9.96
N LEU A 26 74.64 -38.00 10.76
CA LEU A 26 75.35 -39.28 10.90
C LEU A 26 74.58 -40.37 10.14
N PRO A 27 75.21 -41.13 9.23
CA PRO A 27 74.53 -42.16 8.45
C PRO A 27 74.21 -43.39 9.31
N GLY A 28 72.91 -43.62 9.58
CA GLY A 28 72.43 -44.85 10.22
C GLY A 28 71.22 -44.69 11.13
N VAL A 29 70.97 -43.49 11.65
CA VAL A 29 69.80 -43.21 12.52
C VAL A 29 68.67 -42.64 11.68
N ARG A 30 67.48 -43.24 11.74
CA ARG A 30 66.24 -42.56 11.33
C ARG A 30 65.90 -41.51 12.38
N THR A 31 66.38 -40.29 12.19
CA THR A 31 65.91 -39.13 12.94
C THR A 31 64.43 -38.94 12.67
N VAL A 32 63.59 -39.14 13.68
CA VAL A 32 62.20 -38.68 13.63
C VAL A 32 62.24 -37.17 13.66
N GLU A 33 61.97 -36.53 12.51
CA GLU A 33 61.82 -35.08 12.47
C GLU A 33 60.69 -34.67 13.42
N ALA A 34 60.96 -33.68 14.28
CA ALA A 34 59.95 -33.19 15.20
C ALA A 34 58.78 -32.57 14.41
N ALA A 35 57.55 -32.98 14.72
CA ALA A 35 56.37 -32.50 14.02
C ALA A 35 56.29 -30.96 14.05
N GLU A 36 56.14 -30.36 12.88
CA GLU A 36 55.97 -28.92 12.69
C GLU A 36 54.63 -28.49 13.34
N ASN A 37 54.55 -27.27 13.89
CA ASN A 37 53.34 -26.79 14.57
C ASN A 37 52.91 -25.46 13.94
N VAL A 38 51.71 -25.42 13.38
CA VAL A 38 51.14 -24.25 12.70
C VAL A 38 49.92 -23.78 13.48
N THR A 39 50.08 -22.69 14.21
CA THR A 39 48.98 -21.97 14.87
C THR A 39 48.62 -20.74 14.04
N GLN A 40 47.34 -20.57 13.70
CA GLN A 40 46.88 -19.41 12.92
C GLN A 40 45.51 -18.92 13.39
N ALA A 41 45.36 -17.60 13.52
CA ALA A 41 44.08 -16.93 13.70
C ALA A 41 43.72 -16.19 12.40
N VAL A 42 42.48 -16.33 11.94
CA VAL A 42 41.98 -15.70 10.71
C VAL A 42 40.64 -15.02 10.99
N ASP A 43 40.50 -13.79 10.51
CA ASP A 43 39.22 -13.08 10.52
C ASP A 43 38.34 -13.57 9.36
N ILE A 44 37.05 -13.79 9.62
CA ILE A 44 36.05 -14.14 8.59
C ILE A 44 34.98 -13.05 8.55
N ASP A 45 34.63 -12.60 7.33
CA ASP A 45 33.47 -11.75 7.08
C ASP A 45 32.19 -12.43 7.61
N ALA A 46 31.52 -11.80 8.58
CA ALA A 46 30.30 -12.33 9.18
C ALA A 46 29.35 -11.21 9.64
N ASP A 47 28.13 -11.19 9.10
CA ASP A 47 27.11 -10.19 9.40
C ASP A 47 25.97 -10.78 10.26
N LEU A 48 25.28 -9.93 11.03
CA LEU A 48 23.96 -10.24 11.58
C LEU A 48 22.91 -9.54 10.71
N LYS A 49 21.84 -10.26 10.34
CA LYS A 49 20.78 -9.76 9.43
C LYS A 49 19.40 -9.92 10.08
N LEU A 50 18.46 -9.05 9.72
CA LEU A 50 17.03 -9.23 9.98
C LEU A 50 16.28 -9.17 8.65
N GLY A 51 15.70 -10.31 8.24
CA GLY A 51 15.23 -10.48 6.88
C GLY A 51 16.39 -10.35 5.88
N SER A 52 16.31 -9.37 4.96
CA SER A 52 17.36 -9.06 4.00
C SER A 52 18.30 -7.92 4.40
N ASP A 53 18.00 -7.18 5.48
CA ASP A 53 18.77 -6.02 5.92
C ASP A 53 19.92 -6.44 6.85
N THR A 54 21.10 -5.87 6.64
CA THR A 54 22.31 -6.09 7.44
C THR A 54 22.40 -5.17 8.67
N GLY A 55 21.48 -4.21 8.84
CA GLY A 55 21.41 -3.39 10.05
C GLY A 55 22.33 -2.17 10.06
N ASN A 56 22.83 -1.74 8.89
CA ASN A 56 23.64 -0.53 8.74
C ASN A 56 23.01 0.70 9.39
N ASN A 57 21.67 0.80 9.35
CA ASN A 57 20.88 1.77 10.09
C ASN A 57 19.83 1.02 10.92
N THR A 58 19.29 1.67 11.95
CA THR A 58 18.27 1.07 12.83
C THR A 58 17.02 0.66 12.07
N ILE A 59 16.74 -0.64 12.04
CA ILE A 59 15.58 -1.22 11.36
C ILE A 59 14.33 -0.89 12.18
N THR A 60 13.31 -0.33 11.54
CA THR A 60 12.01 -0.11 12.20
C THR A 60 11.10 -1.30 11.93
N VAL A 61 10.52 -1.87 12.98
CA VAL A 61 9.54 -2.97 12.92
C VAL A 61 8.35 -2.67 13.86
N GLN A 62 7.28 -3.46 13.80
CA GLN A 62 6.13 -3.28 14.70
C GLN A 62 6.48 -3.79 16.10
N LYS A 63 5.88 -3.22 17.17
CA LYS A 63 6.10 -3.69 18.55
C LYS A 63 5.77 -5.18 18.74
N THR A 64 4.83 -5.71 17.95
CA THR A 64 4.30 -7.07 18.03
C THR A 64 5.05 -8.12 17.21
N ASP A 65 5.98 -7.70 16.34
CA ASP A 65 6.62 -8.59 15.36
C ASP A 65 7.49 -9.68 16.01
N ASN A 66 7.58 -10.83 15.34
CA ASN A 66 8.59 -11.84 15.61
C ASN A 66 9.86 -11.48 14.82
N MET A 67 11.01 -11.37 15.48
CA MET A 67 12.30 -11.13 14.83
C MET A 67 13.12 -12.43 14.79
N ASP A 68 13.33 -12.96 13.59
CA ASP A 68 14.28 -14.04 13.31
C ASP A 68 15.62 -13.41 12.89
N PHE A 69 16.60 -13.40 13.80
CA PHE A 69 17.93 -12.83 13.53
C PHE A 69 18.85 -13.88 12.89
N VAL A 70 19.50 -13.54 11.80
CA VAL A 70 20.34 -14.46 11.01
C VAL A 70 21.80 -14.04 11.07
N GLY A 71 22.62 -14.81 11.79
CA GLY A 71 24.08 -14.72 11.67
C GLY A 71 24.52 -15.38 10.38
N VAL A 72 25.29 -14.68 9.54
CA VAL A 72 25.79 -15.15 8.25
C VAL A 72 27.31 -15.15 8.26
N ILE A 73 27.94 -16.20 7.75
CA ILE A 73 29.38 -16.44 7.82
C ILE A 73 29.92 -16.73 6.42
N ASN A 74 30.95 -16.01 5.98
CA ASN A 74 31.63 -16.25 4.71
C ASN A 74 32.54 -17.49 4.79
N ALA A 75 31.96 -18.67 4.62
CA ALA A 75 32.66 -19.95 4.69
C ALA A 75 33.73 -20.11 3.59
N LYS A 76 33.71 -19.27 2.54
CA LYS A 76 34.73 -19.28 1.48
C LYS A 76 36.15 -19.03 2.03
N THR A 77 36.30 -18.18 3.06
CA THR A 77 37.60 -17.93 3.70
C THR A 77 38.23 -19.22 4.25
N ILE A 78 37.40 -20.13 4.79
CA ILE A 78 37.85 -21.44 5.28
C ILE A 78 38.23 -22.35 4.11
N LYS A 79 37.44 -22.39 3.03
CA LYS A 79 37.73 -23.17 1.81
C LYS A 79 39.06 -22.75 1.18
N ASP A 80 39.30 -21.45 1.07
CA ASP A 80 40.54 -20.88 0.52
C ASP A 80 41.76 -21.24 1.40
N GLN A 81 41.62 -21.18 2.74
CA GLN A 81 42.67 -21.58 3.68
C GLN A 81 42.98 -23.09 3.60
N MET A 82 41.96 -23.95 3.49
CA MET A 82 42.17 -25.39 3.29
C MET A 82 42.93 -25.68 1.99
N ALA A 83 42.62 -24.98 0.89
CA ALA A 83 43.34 -25.12 -0.37
C ALA A 83 44.81 -24.65 -0.28
N GLN A 84 45.11 -23.63 0.53
CA GLN A 84 46.48 -23.20 0.80
C GLN A 84 47.26 -24.22 1.63
N ILE A 85 46.63 -24.83 2.64
CA ILE A 85 47.24 -25.90 3.46
C ILE A 85 47.61 -27.11 2.59
N GLU A 86 46.71 -27.55 1.73
CA GLU A 86 46.94 -28.65 0.77
C GLU A 86 48.14 -28.36 -0.15
N ALA A 87 48.22 -27.15 -0.71
CA ALA A 87 49.30 -26.75 -1.60
C ALA A 87 50.69 -26.83 -0.94
N ASN A 88 50.79 -26.55 0.37
CA ASN A 88 52.04 -26.58 1.15
C ASN A 88 52.59 -28.00 1.42
N TYR A 89 51.82 -29.05 1.13
CA TYR A 89 52.26 -30.45 1.24
C TYR A 89 52.85 -31.03 -0.04
N HIS A 90 52.62 -30.38 -1.20
CA HIS A 90 53.10 -30.80 -2.52
C HIS A 90 52.75 -32.28 -2.87
N THR A 91 51.60 -32.76 -2.42
CA THR A 91 51.08 -34.12 -2.66
C THR A 91 49.55 -34.11 -2.70
N ASP A 92 48.94 -35.17 -3.22
CA ASP A 92 47.48 -35.30 -3.32
C ASP A 92 46.82 -35.45 -1.92
N ALA A 93 45.62 -34.91 -1.76
CA ALA A 93 44.95 -34.82 -0.45
C ALA A 93 44.57 -36.16 0.21
N ASP A 94 44.52 -37.26 -0.56
CA ASP A 94 44.33 -38.63 -0.05
C ASP A 94 45.63 -39.19 0.57
N LYS A 95 46.79 -38.69 0.12
CA LYS A 95 48.12 -39.01 0.64
C LYS A 95 48.46 -38.24 1.92
N ILE A 96 47.60 -37.33 2.37
CA ILE A 96 47.70 -36.66 3.67
C ILE A 96 46.73 -37.35 4.64
N ALA A 97 47.27 -38.13 5.58
CA ALA A 97 46.50 -38.67 6.70
C ALA A 97 46.15 -37.56 7.69
N LEU A 98 44.97 -37.63 8.30
CA LEU A 98 44.56 -36.84 9.46
C LEU A 98 44.36 -37.74 10.68
N SER A 99 44.72 -37.20 11.84
CA SER A 99 44.50 -37.79 13.15
C SER A 99 44.29 -36.69 14.17
N ASN A 100 43.70 -37.02 15.33
CA ASN A 100 43.35 -36.05 16.38
C ASN A 100 42.47 -34.87 15.89
N LEU A 101 41.69 -35.06 14.82
CA LEU A 101 40.80 -34.02 14.28
C LEU A 101 39.75 -33.64 15.34
N LYS A 102 39.63 -32.33 15.59
CA LYS A 102 38.52 -31.72 16.31
C LYS A 102 38.12 -30.45 15.58
N THR A 103 36.82 -30.19 15.52
CA THR A 103 36.26 -28.94 14.99
C THR A 103 35.19 -28.41 15.93
N GLY A 104 35.29 -27.14 16.32
CA GLY A 104 34.24 -26.43 17.03
C GLY A 104 33.82 -25.19 16.26
N PHE A 105 32.52 -24.87 16.25
CA PHE A 105 32.01 -23.54 15.92
C PHE A 105 30.96 -23.14 16.93
N THR A 106 31.03 -21.88 17.37
CA THR A 106 30.13 -21.30 18.37
C THR A 106 29.59 -19.97 17.85
N ALA A 107 28.31 -19.95 17.47
CA ALA A 107 27.58 -18.71 17.20
C ALA A 107 26.85 -18.28 18.48
N LYS A 108 27.06 -17.04 18.94
CA LYS A 108 26.28 -16.42 20.01
C LYS A 108 25.54 -15.19 19.50
N ILE A 109 24.33 -15.01 19.99
CA ILE A 109 23.58 -13.75 19.93
C ILE A 109 23.25 -13.27 21.35
N THR A 110 23.26 -11.96 21.56
CA THR A 110 22.88 -11.30 22.82
C THR A 110 21.94 -10.13 22.51
N LEU A 111 20.75 -10.21 23.08
CA LEU A 111 19.70 -9.20 23.08
C LEU A 111 19.94 -8.18 24.22
N PRO A 112 19.55 -6.90 24.05
CA PRO A 112 19.43 -5.95 25.14
C PRO A 112 18.23 -6.30 26.04
N ASN A 113 18.17 -5.76 27.25
CA ASN A 113 17.19 -6.12 28.30
C ASN A 113 15.72 -6.05 27.85
N GLU A 114 15.43 -5.17 26.89
CA GLU A 114 14.10 -4.85 26.36
C GLU A 114 13.66 -5.77 25.22
N LEU A 115 14.54 -6.65 24.75
CA LEU A 115 14.27 -7.72 23.78
C LEU A 115 14.42 -9.08 24.45
N THR A 116 13.51 -10.03 24.17
CA THR A 116 13.59 -11.41 24.70
C THR A 116 13.24 -12.45 23.64
N PHE A 117 13.84 -13.64 23.74
CA PHE A 117 13.49 -14.80 22.93
C PHE A 117 12.18 -15.45 23.40
N ALA A 118 11.17 -15.46 22.53
CA ALA A 118 9.97 -16.28 22.72
C ALA A 118 10.18 -17.76 22.33
N SER A 119 11.30 -18.09 21.67
CA SER A 119 11.73 -19.46 21.43
C SER A 119 13.26 -19.54 21.42
N LYS A 120 13.84 -20.62 21.96
CA LYS A 120 15.31 -20.85 21.92
C LYS A 120 15.72 -21.79 20.79
N ASN A 121 14.94 -21.77 19.70
CA ASN A 121 15.15 -22.60 18.52
C ASN A 121 16.15 -21.93 17.58
N ALA A 122 17.12 -22.70 17.09
CA ALA A 122 18.05 -22.27 16.05
C ALA A 122 17.99 -23.19 14.83
N VAL A 123 18.30 -22.64 13.65
CA VAL A 123 18.42 -23.37 12.38
C VAL A 123 19.79 -23.09 11.77
N LEU A 124 20.39 -24.11 11.16
CA LEU A 124 21.70 -24.05 10.50
C LEU A 124 21.54 -24.33 9.00
N ASP A 125 21.51 -23.28 8.18
CA ASP A 125 21.29 -23.35 6.73
C ASP A 125 22.61 -23.16 5.96
N GLY A 126 22.70 -23.77 4.77
CA GLY A 126 23.92 -23.81 3.94
C GLY A 126 24.98 -24.82 4.38
N ALA A 127 24.75 -25.54 5.48
CA ALA A 127 25.65 -26.60 5.99
C ALA A 127 25.68 -27.88 5.12
N ASN A 128 24.68 -28.08 4.26
CA ASN A 128 24.58 -29.17 3.27
C ASN A 128 24.93 -30.57 3.81
N GLY A 129 24.51 -30.86 5.04
CA GLY A 129 24.73 -32.13 5.74
C GLY A 129 26.18 -32.36 6.23
N SER A 130 27.11 -31.43 5.99
CA SER A 130 28.50 -31.52 6.45
C SER A 130 28.70 -31.05 7.89
N PHE A 131 27.87 -30.11 8.36
CA PHE A 131 27.84 -29.66 9.75
C PHE A 131 26.46 -29.93 10.37
N LYS A 132 26.44 -30.17 11.68
CA LYS A 132 25.23 -30.31 12.50
C LYS A 132 25.31 -29.42 13.73
N ILE A 133 24.16 -28.92 14.19
CA ILE A 133 24.02 -28.35 15.54
C ILE A 133 24.27 -29.47 16.56
N GLU A 134 25.07 -29.19 17.58
CA GLU A 134 25.34 -30.09 18.69
C GLU A 134 24.57 -29.65 19.96
N SER A 135 24.51 -28.36 20.25
CA SER A 135 23.65 -27.81 21.30
C SER A 135 23.17 -26.39 21.01
N VAL A 136 22.04 -26.01 21.61
CA VAL A 136 21.59 -24.63 21.73
C VAL A 136 21.36 -24.36 23.21
N THR A 137 22.01 -23.32 23.75
CA THR A 137 22.00 -22.99 25.18
C THR A 137 21.84 -21.49 25.39
N GLY A 138 21.24 -21.07 26.50
CA GLY A 138 21.10 -19.65 26.83
C GLY A 138 19.90 -19.31 27.71
N ASP A 139 19.90 -18.07 28.20
CA ASP A 139 18.80 -17.44 28.94
C ASP A 139 17.78 -16.80 27.96
N ASP A 140 16.97 -15.86 28.41
CA ASP A 140 15.91 -15.25 27.58
C ASP A 140 16.45 -14.05 26.77
N HIS A 141 17.68 -13.62 27.08
CA HIS A 141 18.40 -12.51 26.45
C HIS A 141 19.59 -12.96 25.61
N SER A 142 19.97 -14.23 25.64
CA SER A 142 21.10 -14.75 24.88
C SER A 142 20.87 -16.18 24.39
N ALA A 143 21.40 -16.49 23.23
CA ALA A 143 21.39 -17.84 22.68
C ALA A 143 22.76 -18.16 22.06
N THR A 144 23.26 -19.35 22.36
CA THR A 144 24.57 -19.85 21.93
C THR A 144 24.37 -21.20 21.27
N VAL A 145 24.65 -21.27 19.97
CA VAL A 145 24.56 -22.46 19.13
C VAL A 145 25.97 -23.01 18.92
N THR A 146 26.22 -24.23 19.38
CA THR A 146 27.42 -24.98 19.02
C THR A 146 27.12 -25.89 17.84
N PHE A 147 28.00 -25.91 16.85
CA PHE A 147 27.89 -26.79 15.69
C PHE A 147 29.26 -27.31 15.26
N ARG A 148 29.29 -28.51 14.68
CA ARG A 148 30.52 -29.25 14.34
C ARG A 148 30.35 -30.10 13.10
N LEU A 149 31.47 -30.55 12.57
CA LEU A 149 31.55 -31.42 11.40
C LEU A 149 30.86 -32.78 11.68
N VAL A 150 30.19 -33.33 10.67
CA VAL A 150 29.49 -34.62 10.77
C VAL A 150 30.48 -35.76 10.54
N ASN A 151 30.48 -36.74 11.44
CA ASN A 151 31.36 -37.91 11.45
C ASN A 151 32.86 -37.54 11.36
N ASP A 152 33.29 -36.57 12.17
CA ASP A 152 34.70 -36.15 12.28
C ASP A 152 35.64 -37.28 12.72
N ASP A 153 35.13 -38.25 13.48
CA ASP A 153 35.79 -39.52 13.81
C ASP A 153 36.18 -40.36 12.57
N GLN A 154 35.50 -40.17 11.43
CA GLN A 154 35.72 -40.91 10.18
C GLN A 154 36.57 -40.12 9.16
N ILE A 155 37.01 -38.91 9.51
CA ILE A 155 37.76 -37.99 8.63
C ILE A 155 39.27 -38.17 8.86
N ASP A 156 39.74 -39.34 8.43
CA ASP A 156 41.13 -39.84 8.49
C ASP A 156 42.10 -39.26 7.44
N THR A 157 41.64 -38.34 6.59
CA THR A 157 42.37 -37.85 5.42
C THR A 157 41.98 -36.43 5.03
N PHE A 158 42.94 -35.66 4.52
CA PHE A 158 42.69 -34.27 4.11
C PHE A 158 41.66 -34.18 2.98
N ALA A 159 41.64 -35.18 2.08
CA ALA A 159 40.61 -35.29 1.04
C ALA A 159 39.18 -35.34 1.60
N LYS A 160 38.94 -36.09 2.68
CA LYS A 160 37.62 -36.14 3.35
C LYS A 160 37.26 -34.80 3.99
N LEU A 161 38.20 -34.17 4.70
CA LEU A 161 38.00 -32.86 5.34
C LEU A 161 37.66 -31.79 4.30
N LYS A 162 38.48 -31.68 3.25
CA LYS A 162 38.28 -30.78 2.11
C LYS A 162 36.93 -31.03 1.42
N ALA A 163 36.53 -32.30 1.23
CA ALA A 163 35.24 -32.65 0.63
C ALA A 163 34.05 -32.27 1.53
N ALA A 164 34.17 -32.32 2.85
CA ALA A 164 33.14 -31.88 3.77
C ALA A 164 33.03 -30.34 3.82
N VAL A 165 34.16 -29.64 3.90
CA VAL A 165 34.23 -28.16 3.92
C VAL A 165 33.75 -27.55 2.59
N ASN A 166 34.10 -28.14 1.44
CA ASN A 166 33.66 -27.65 0.12
C ASN A 166 32.20 -27.96 -0.23
N LYS A 167 31.49 -28.80 0.54
CA LYS A 167 30.05 -29.01 0.41
C LYS A 167 29.22 -27.88 1.01
N VAL A 168 29.75 -27.17 2.01
CA VAL A 168 29.10 -26.02 2.63
C VAL A 168 28.93 -24.93 1.57
N ASP A 169 27.84 -24.16 1.62
CA ASP A 169 27.65 -22.96 0.79
C ASP A 169 28.71 -21.89 1.09
N ASP A 170 28.79 -20.80 0.31
CA ASP A 170 29.70 -19.68 0.62
C ASP A 170 29.16 -18.79 1.76
N GLU A 171 27.83 -18.67 1.91
CA GLU A 171 27.18 -18.13 3.11
C GLU A 171 26.65 -19.27 3.99
N LEU A 172 27.32 -19.61 5.10
CA LEU A 172 26.79 -20.47 6.16
C LEU A 172 25.94 -19.63 7.12
N LYS A 173 24.76 -20.11 7.54
CA LYS A 173 23.76 -19.27 8.25
C LYS A 173 23.25 -19.92 9.52
N VAL A 174 23.20 -19.15 10.60
CA VAL A 174 22.59 -19.51 11.89
C VAL A 174 21.43 -18.57 12.18
N THR A 175 20.20 -19.07 12.10
CA THR A 175 18.99 -18.29 12.40
C THR A 175 18.54 -18.53 13.83
N PHE A 176 18.51 -17.48 14.65
CA PHE A 176 17.97 -17.46 16.01
C PHE A 176 16.53 -16.96 15.99
N LYS A 177 15.55 -17.78 16.39
CA LYS A 177 14.14 -17.53 16.07
C LYS A 177 13.33 -16.82 17.17
N THR A 178 12.38 -16.00 16.74
CA THR A 178 11.29 -15.43 17.54
C THR A 178 11.74 -14.52 18.70
N ALA A 179 12.68 -13.60 18.49
CA ALA A 179 12.90 -12.49 19.41
C ALA A 179 11.75 -11.46 19.35
N LYS A 180 11.48 -10.75 20.45
CA LYS A 180 10.40 -9.74 20.57
C LYS A 180 10.77 -8.59 21.50
N PHE A 181 10.15 -7.43 21.28
CA PHE A 181 10.06 -6.38 22.31
C PHE A 181 9.23 -6.86 23.51
N ASN A 182 9.76 -6.66 24.72
CA ASN A 182 9.08 -7.00 25.97
C ASN A 182 8.42 -5.75 26.62
N GLY A 183 7.91 -5.90 27.84
CA GLY A 183 7.21 -4.84 28.58
C GLY A 183 8.06 -3.60 28.89
N ASN A 184 9.39 -3.74 28.94
CA ASN A 184 10.31 -2.65 29.25
C ASN A 184 10.65 -1.80 28.00
N ALA A 185 10.40 -2.33 26.79
CA ALA A 185 10.74 -1.66 25.54
C ALA A 185 9.92 -0.38 25.33
N GLN A 186 10.63 0.74 25.17
CA GLN A 186 10.09 2.08 24.91
C GLN A 186 10.06 2.39 23.41
N ALA A 187 9.14 3.26 23.01
CA ALA A 187 8.96 3.62 21.61
C ALA A 187 10.05 4.60 21.14
N ASN A 188 10.30 4.62 19.83
CA ASN A 188 11.32 5.43 19.15
C ASN A 188 12.78 5.18 19.59
N THR A 189 13.01 4.27 20.56
CA THR A 189 14.32 3.91 21.11
C THR A 189 15.02 2.83 20.28
N ASP A 190 16.34 2.96 20.14
CA ASP A 190 17.21 2.02 19.42
C ASP A 190 17.70 0.91 20.35
N TYR A 191 17.39 -0.35 20.00
CA TYR A 191 17.78 -1.54 20.75
C TYR A 191 18.79 -2.34 19.95
N GLU A 192 20.06 -2.29 20.37
CA GLU A 192 21.15 -2.99 19.69
C GLU A 192 21.26 -4.46 20.12
N VAL A 193 21.12 -5.35 19.15
CA VAL A 193 21.40 -6.78 19.25
C VAL A 193 22.82 -7.03 18.77
N THR A 194 23.59 -7.77 19.56
CA THR A 194 24.99 -8.11 19.25
C THR A 194 25.14 -9.60 18.99
N GLY A 195 26.09 -9.94 18.12
CA GLY A 195 26.45 -11.30 17.79
C GLY A 195 27.96 -11.55 17.91
N SER A 196 28.32 -12.82 18.00
CA SER A 196 29.67 -13.28 17.73
C SER A 196 29.63 -14.66 17.07
N ILE A 197 30.64 -14.93 16.25
CA ILE A 197 30.92 -16.26 15.72
C ILE A 197 32.41 -16.50 15.91
N SER A 198 32.75 -17.66 16.46
CA SER A 198 34.10 -18.19 16.42
C SER A 198 34.10 -19.65 16.02
N GLY A 199 35.24 -20.16 15.61
CA GLY A 199 35.47 -21.58 15.41
C GLY A 199 36.94 -21.96 15.52
N ASP A 200 37.17 -23.25 15.67
CA ASP A 200 38.50 -23.85 15.80
C ASP A 200 38.61 -25.15 15.00
N LEU A 201 39.83 -25.45 14.57
CA LEU A 201 40.20 -26.76 14.06
C LEU A 201 41.58 -27.14 14.59
N THR A 202 41.65 -28.29 15.27
CA THR A 202 42.92 -28.93 15.61
C THR A 202 43.03 -30.27 14.89
N ALA A 203 44.20 -30.57 14.30
CA ALA A 203 44.47 -31.83 13.62
C ALA A 203 45.97 -32.10 13.46
N THR A 204 46.37 -33.35 13.55
CA THR A 204 47.71 -33.83 13.14
C THR A 204 47.63 -34.37 11.71
N ALA A 205 48.33 -33.74 10.78
CA ALA A 205 48.30 -34.04 9.36
C ALA A 205 49.67 -34.57 8.87
N THR A 206 49.67 -35.79 8.33
CA THR A 206 50.91 -36.53 7.98
C THR A 206 50.93 -36.92 6.51
N ASN A 207 51.98 -36.52 5.79
CA ASN A 207 52.23 -36.94 4.42
C ASN A 207 52.69 -38.41 4.40
N LYS A 208 51.86 -39.30 3.85
CA LYS A 208 52.10 -40.76 3.78
C LYS A 208 53.30 -41.15 2.89
N VAL A 209 53.80 -40.23 2.07
CA VAL A 209 54.93 -40.46 1.14
C VAL A 209 56.26 -40.02 1.75
N SER A 210 56.33 -38.82 2.33
CA SER A 210 57.58 -38.28 2.92
C SER A 210 57.72 -38.49 4.43
N GLY A 211 56.63 -38.82 5.13
CA GLY A 211 56.59 -38.86 6.59
C GLY A 211 56.44 -37.50 7.27
N ARG A 212 56.52 -36.37 6.53
CA ARG A 212 56.39 -35.02 7.11
C ARG A 212 55.05 -34.86 7.83
N GLN A 213 55.11 -34.50 9.10
CA GLN A 213 53.95 -34.27 9.97
C GLN A 213 53.87 -32.79 10.37
N ILE A 214 52.67 -32.21 10.27
CA ILE A 214 52.34 -30.87 10.77
C ILE A 214 51.12 -31.00 11.70
N ASN A 215 51.19 -30.40 12.88
CA ASN A 215 50.05 -30.22 13.77
C ASN A 215 49.46 -28.83 13.53
N PHE A 216 48.18 -28.76 13.18
CA PHE A 216 47.43 -27.54 12.97
C PHE A 216 46.63 -27.15 14.22
N ASN A 217 46.63 -25.85 14.52
CA ASN A 217 45.74 -25.22 15.49
C ASN A 217 45.20 -23.91 14.86
N LEU A 218 44.07 -24.03 14.16
CA LEU A 218 43.44 -22.94 13.43
C LEU A 218 42.31 -22.36 14.27
N THR A 219 42.17 -21.04 14.25
CA THR A 219 41.07 -20.32 14.89
C THR A 219 40.48 -19.28 13.94
N TRP A 220 39.16 -19.13 13.99
CA TRP A 220 38.39 -18.22 13.16
C TRP A 220 37.57 -17.28 14.02
N ASN A 221 37.57 -15.99 13.69
CA ASN A 221 36.82 -14.96 14.41
C ASN A 221 35.97 -14.17 13.41
N GLY A 222 34.66 -14.07 13.66
CA GLY A 222 33.78 -13.26 12.84
C GLY A 222 34.03 -11.76 13.00
N LYS A 223 33.98 -11.02 11.89
CA LYS A 223 33.96 -9.55 11.86
C LYS A 223 32.89 -9.06 10.91
N GLN A 224 32.15 -8.04 11.32
CA GLN A 224 31.10 -7.44 10.51
C GLN A 224 31.69 -6.82 9.24
N THR A 225 31.04 -7.02 8.11
CA THR A 225 31.50 -6.43 6.85
C THR A 225 31.29 -4.92 6.87
N GLU A 226 32.06 -4.18 6.08
CA GLU A 226 31.86 -2.74 5.91
C GLU A 226 30.46 -2.40 5.32
N ALA A 227 29.79 -3.39 4.71
CA ALA A 227 28.44 -3.29 4.15
C ALA A 227 27.33 -3.79 5.12
N GLY A 228 27.69 -4.26 6.31
CA GLY A 228 26.77 -4.59 7.39
C GLY A 228 27.01 -3.84 8.70
N LYS A 229 28.03 -2.98 8.76
CA LYS A 229 28.47 -2.26 9.95
C LYS A 229 27.37 -1.41 10.58
N SER A 230 26.99 -1.73 11.83
CA SER A 230 26.13 -0.87 12.67
C SER A 230 26.71 0.54 12.80
N VAL A 231 25.89 1.58 12.55
CA VAL A 231 26.26 2.98 12.84
C VAL A 231 26.45 3.26 14.33
N HIS A 232 25.86 2.46 15.22
CA HIS A 232 25.93 2.65 16.67
C HIS A 232 27.13 1.94 17.30
N ASN A 233 27.47 0.76 16.79
CA ASN A 233 28.59 -0.06 17.28
C ASN A 233 29.39 -0.66 16.13
N PRO A 234 30.15 0.18 15.39
CA PRO A 234 30.89 -0.22 14.19
C PRO A 234 32.11 -1.12 14.44
N SER A 235 32.21 -1.71 15.63
CA SER A 235 33.35 -2.52 16.10
C SER A 235 32.99 -3.97 16.45
N GLN A 236 31.69 -4.28 16.50
CA GLN A 236 31.15 -5.60 16.81
C GLN A 236 30.29 -6.09 15.64
N ILE A 237 29.87 -7.36 15.67
CA ILE A 237 28.76 -7.80 14.82
C ILE A 237 27.49 -7.34 15.52
N ALA A 238 26.85 -6.30 15.02
CA ALA A 238 25.69 -5.68 15.68
C ALA A 238 24.66 -5.17 14.67
N LEU A 239 23.39 -5.15 15.08
CA LEU A 239 22.35 -4.37 14.41
C LEU A 239 21.38 -3.79 15.43
N SER A 240 20.77 -2.65 15.12
CA SER A 240 19.78 -2.02 15.99
C SER A 240 18.38 -2.13 15.42
N VAL A 241 17.39 -2.38 16.29
CA VAL A 241 15.96 -2.35 15.95
C VAL A 241 15.24 -1.28 16.78
N ARG A 242 14.17 -0.69 16.21
CA ARG A 242 13.25 0.22 16.91
C ARG A 242 11.80 -0.14 16.56
N TYR A 243 10.85 0.33 17.37
CA TYR A 243 9.44 0.44 16.98
C TYR A 243 8.96 1.87 17.20
N ALA A 244 8.02 2.34 16.38
CA ALA A 244 7.52 3.71 16.43
C ALA A 244 6.47 3.94 17.54
N GLU A 245 6.35 5.18 18.03
CA GLU A 245 5.35 5.54 19.03
C GLU A 245 3.92 5.54 18.47
N SER A 246 3.02 4.86 19.18
CA SER A 246 1.60 4.81 18.84
C SER A 246 0.94 6.17 19.07
N THR A 247 0.87 6.98 18.02
CA THR A 247 0.22 8.29 18.02
C THR A 247 -1.23 8.15 17.53
N GLU A 248 -2.17 8.85 18.14
CA GLU A 248 -3.59 8.75 17.78
C GLU A 248 -4.23 10.12 17.61
N GLN A 249 -4.75 10.37 16.40
CA GLN A 249 -5.41 11.61 16.00
C GLN A 249 -6.91 11.39 15.79
N VAL A 250 -7.68 12.47 15.89
CA VAL A 250 -9.13 12.47 15.58
C VAL A 250 -9.40 13.52 14.51
N PHE A 251 -10.04 13.10 13.42
CA PHE A 251 -10.45 13.95 12.31
C PHE A 251 -11.98 13.92 12.19
N HIS A 252 -12.64 15.06 12.29
CA HIS A 252 -14.10 15.16 12.22
C HIS A 252 -14.53 16.17 11.16
N ALA A 253 -15.56 15.84 10.38
CA ALA A 253 -16.16 16.75 9.41
C ALA A 253 -17.67 16.53 9.31
N ASP A 254 -18.45 17.57 9.58
CA ASP A 254 -19.86 17.63 9.16
C ASP A 254 -19.92 18.32 7.80
N VAL A 255 -20.44 17.63 6.79
CA VAL A 255 -20.32 18.01 5.38
C VAL A 255 -21.69 18.20 4.76
N LYS A 256 -21.93 19.37 4.15
CA LYS A 256 -23.09 19.56 3.28
C LYS A 256 -22.77 19.03 1.89
N LEU A 257 -23.62 18.16 1.36
CA LEU A 257 -23.49 17.59 0.02
C LEU A 257 -24.55 18.23 -0.89
N PRO A 258 -24.19 18.74 -2.09
CA PRO A 258 -25.18 19.10 -3.08
C PRO A 258 -26.01 17.87 -3.47
N GLY A 259 -27.32 17.99 -3.47
CA GLY A 259 -28.22 16.91 -3.88
C GLY A 259 -29.45 17.43 -4.59
N ASP A 260 -30.21 16.53 -5.23
CA ASP A 260 -31.37 16.89 -6.01
C ASP A 260 -32.36 15.72 -6.22
N ILE A 261 -33.54 16.03 -6.77
CA ILE A 261 -34.48 15.05 -7.33
C ILE A 261 -34.58 15.28 -8.84
N LEU A 262 -34.55 14.20 -9.63
CA LEU A 262 -34.70 14.26 -11.08
C LEU A 262 -35.79 13.30 -11.58
N VAL A 263 -36.37 13.61 -12.74
CA VAL A 263 -37.14 12.66 -13.56
C VAL A 263 -36.41 12.50 -14.89
N GLY A 264 -35.76 11.34 -15.06
CA GLY A 264 -34.73 11.19 -16.09
C GLY A 264 -33.53 12.09 -15.76
N ASP A 265 -33.20 13.01 -16.67
CA ASP A 265 -32.14 14.02 -16.49
C ASP A 265 -32.69 15.44 -16.21
N GLU A 266 -34.02 15.61 -16.12
CA GLU A 266 -34.66 16.89 -15.80
C GLU A 266 -34.70 17.15 -14.28
N THR A 267 -34.31 18.35 -13.87
CA THR A 267 -34.28 18.82 -12.46
C THR A 267 -35.45 19.77 -12.13
N GLU A 268 -36.35 20.03 -13.08
CA GLU A 268 -37.51 20.95 -12.97
C GLU A 268 -37.14 22.45 -12.88
N HIS A 269 -35.88 22.78 -12.60
CA HIS A 269 -35.34 24.12 -12.34
C HIS A 269 -35.83 25.27 -13.26
N ASN A 270 -36.14 24.98 -14.53
CA ASN A 270 -36.63 25.98 -15.48
C ASN A 270 -38.16 26.18 -15.46
N GLN A 271 -38.93 25.12 -15.16
CA GLN A 271 -40.40 25.12 -15.13
C GLN A 271 -40.96 23.80 -14.56
N VAL A 272 -42.09 23.91 -13.86
CA VAL A 272 -42.90 22.78 -13.34
C VAL A 272 -43.04 21.65 -14.34
N TYR A 273 -42.61 20.46 -13.94
CA TYR A 273 -42.58 19.27 -14.78
C TYR A 273 -44.00 18.80 -15.14
N GLU A 274 -44.27 18.63 -16.45
CA GLU A 274 -45.59 18.27 -16.96
C GLU A 274 -45.61 16.82 -17.48
N VAL A 275 -46.54 16.00 -16.98
CA VAL A 275 -46.80 14.63 -17.49
C VAL A 275 -48.23 14.47 -17.98
N ALA A 276 -48.52 13.39 -18.71
CA ALA A 276 -49.89 13.05 -19.07
C ALA A 276 -50.65 12.42 -17.88
N GLU A 277 -51.96 12.59 -17.82
CA GLU A 277 -52.85 11.87 -16.91
C GLU A 277 -52.59 10.35 -16.92
N GLY A 278 -52.54 9.73 -15.74
CA GLY A 278 -52.24 8.30 -15.59
C GLY A 278 -50.77 7.89 -15.81
N SER A 279 -49.85 8.84 -16.07
CA SER A 279 -48.42 8.52 -16.19
C SER A 279 -47.83 7.97 -14.88
N LYS A 280 -47.01 6.92 -14.99
CA LYS A 280 -46.10 6.53 -13.91
C LYS A 280 -44.86 7.42 -13.94
N VAL A 281 -44.48 7.98 -12.80
CA VAL A 281 -43.26 8.77 -12.64
C VAL A 281 -42.24 7.97 -11.83
N ALA A 282 -40.99 8.04 -12.25
CA ALA A 282 -39.84 7.49 -11.54
C ALA A 282 -38.92 8.65 -11.13
N PHE A 283 -38.57 8.70 -9.85
CA PHE A 283 -37.77 9.79 -9.28
C PHE A 283 -36.36 9.28 -8.95
N THR A 284 -35.36 10.06 -9.33
CA THR A 284 -33.95 9.78 -8.98
C THR A 284 -33.49 10.80 -7.95
N GLY A 285 -33.14 10.35 -6.75
CA GLY A 285 -32.36 11.16 -5.82
C GLY A 285 -30.89 11.16 -6.23
N ALA A 286 -30.31 12.31 -6.54
CA ALA A 286 -28.89 12.45 -6.88
C ALA A 286 -28.11 13.17 -5.77
N LEU A 287 -26.88 12.74 -5.52
CA LEU A 287 -26.04 13.25 -4.44
C LEU A 287 -24.59 13.40 -4.90
N ASP A 288 -24.06 14.63 -4.90
CA ASP A 288 -22.64 14.90 -5.13
C ASP A 288 -21.81 14.41 -3.94
N VAL A 289 -21.01 13.37 -4.19
CA VAL A 289 -20.14 12.70 -3.21
C VAL A 289 -18.68 13.17 -3.30
N THR A 290 -18.36 14.09 -4.21
CA THR A 290 -17.02 14.70 -4.34
C THR A 290 -16.49 15.27 -3.01
N PRO A 291 -17.30 15.92 -2.15
CA PRO A 291 -16.85 16.35 -0.83
C PRO A 291 -16.40 15.19 0.07
N VAL A 292 -17.05 14.02 0.01
CA VAL A 292 -16.66 12.82 0.79
C VAL A 292 -15.32 12.26 0.30
N LYS A 293 -15.13 12.18 -1.03
CA LYS A 293 -13.85 11.79 -1.65
C LYS A 293 -12.71 12.72 -1.21
N LYS A 294 -12.98 14.04 -1.13
CA LYS A 294 -12.04 15.06 -0.65
C LYS A 294 -11.67 14.85 0.83
N GLN A 295 -12.63 14.59 1.72
CA GLN A 295 -12.35 14.32 3.13
C GLN A 295 -11.50 13.06 3.33
N LEU A 296 -11.79 11.97 2.59
CA LEU A 296 -10.98 10.76 2.65
C LEU A 296 -9.53 11.00 2.20
N LYS A 297 -9.33 11.81 1.16
CA LYS A 297 -7.99 12.24 0.70
C LYS A 297 -7.26 13.13 1.73
N GLN A 298 -8.00 13.91 2.53
CA GLN A 298 -7.41 14.71 3.63
C GLN A 298 -6.96 13.82 4.79
N VAL A 299 -7.67 12.73 5.09
CA VAL A 299 -7.23 11.69 6.04
C VAL A 299 -5.99 10.95 5.53
N GLU A 300 -5.96 10.56 4.25
CA GLU A 300 -4.79 9.91 3.64
C GLU A 300 -3.52 10.76 3.78
N ALA A 301 -3.62 12.08 3.57
CA ALA A 301 -2.49 12.99 3.66
C ALA A 301 -1.88 13.11 5.07
N GLN A 302 -2.66 12.91 6.14
CA GLN A 302 -2.16 13.02 7.52
C GLN A 302 -1.11 11.94 7.89
N PHE A 303 -1.05 10.82 7.15
CA PHE A 303 0.01 9.82 7.36
C PHE A 303 1.40 10.30 6.91
N ASN A 304 1.50 11.45 6.21
CA ASN A 304 2.73 12.22 5.99
C ASN A 304 3.92 11.44 5.40
N GLN A 305 3.67 10.38 4.63
CA GLN A 305 4.69 9.50 4.05
C GLN A 305 4.65 9.53 2.52
N SER A 306 5.79 9.86 1.91
CA SER A 306 5.98 9.74 0.46
C SER A 306 5.96 8.26 0.08
N HIS A 307 5.11 7.88 -0.89
CA HIS A 307 4.94 6.49 -1.36
C HIS A 307 4.39 5.48 -0.33
N LEU A 308 3.58 5.94 0.63
CA LEU A 308 2.76 5.05 1.47
C LEU A 308 1.80 4.22 0.62
N ASP A 309 1.79 2.91 0.82
CA ASP A 309 0.80 2.00 0.25
C ASP A 309 -0.49 2.02 1.10
N PRO A 310 -1.65 2.39 0.55
CA PRO A 310 -2.93 2.32 1.25
C PRO A 310 -3.30 0.92 1.78
N ALA A 311 -2.72 -0.15 1.22
CA ALA A 311 -2.94 -1.52 1.70
C ALA A 311 -2.19 -1.82 3.01
N SER A 312 -1.11 -1.09 3.33
CA SER A 312 -0.37 -1.26 4.60
C SER A 312 -1.00 -0.52 5.77
N ILE A 313 -2.10 0.20 5.55
CA ILE A 313 -2.87 0.91 6.58
C ILE A 313 -4.08 0.03 6.94
N ALA A 314 -4.06 -0.58 8.13
CA ALA A 314 -5.18 -1.37 8.64
C ALA A 314 -6.37 -0.47 9.02
N VAL A 315 -7.60 -0.98 8.87
CA VAL A 315 -8.83 -0.28 9.24
C VAL A 315 -9.65 -1.11 10.22
N SER A 316 -9.95 -0.53 11.38
CA SER A 316 -10.89 -1.05 12.39
C SER A 316 -12.05 -0.08 12.61
N ASP A 317 -13.02 -0.48 13.44
CA ASP A 317 -14.14 0.36 13.93
C ASP A 317 -14.98 0.99 12.80
N TYR A 318 -14.99 0.32 11.65
CA TYR A 318 -15.55 0.80 10.40
C TYR A 318 -17.09 0.78 10.42
N SER A 319 -17.69 1.86 9.93
CA SER A 319 -19.11 1.93 9.60
C SER A 319 -19.35 2.97 8.52
N SER A 320 -20.15 2.63 7.52
CA SER A 320 -20.65 3.58 6.53
C SER A 320 -22.13 3.37 6.27
N THR A 321 -22.89 4.45 6.28
CA THR A 321 -24.32 4.46 5.95
C THR A 321 -24.65 5.70 5.13
N PHE A 322 -25.47 5.53 4.11
CA PHE A 322 -26.25 6.59 3.49
C PHE A 322 -27.72 6.25 3.68
N THR A 323 -28.57 7.23 4.00
CA THR A 323 -30.02 7.08 4.04
C THR A 323 -30.67 8.15 3.19
N ALA A 324 -31.38 7.71 2.15
CA ALA A 324 -32.23 8.55 1.32
C ALA A 324 -33.70 8.38 1.72
N LYS A 325 -34.46 9.46 1.65
CA LYS A 325 -35.92 9.46 1.78
C LYS A 325 -36.54 10.27 0.66
N LEU A 326 -37.62 9.74 0.09
CA LEU A 326 -38.47 10.42 -0.88
C LEU A 326 -39.90 10.40 -0.34
N THR A 327 -40.50 11.58 -0.18
CA THR A 327 -41.87 11.75 0.34
C THR A 327 -42.77 12.34 -0.73
N LEU A 328 -43.80 11.59 -1.08
CA LEU A 328 -44.83 12.01 -2.04
C LEU A 328 -45.88 12.91 -1.36
N PRO A 329 -46.46 13.89 -2.08
CA PRO A 329 -47.59 14.68 -1.60
C PRO A 329 -48.88 13.84 -1.50
N ASP A 330 -49.90 14.36 -0.82
CA ASP A 330 -51.19 13.69 -0.56
C ASP A 330 -51.96 13.28 -1.84
N GLN A 331 -51.56 13.80 -3.00
CA GLN A 331 -52.16 13.54 -4.30
C GLN A 331 -51.35 12.55 -5.17
N MET A 332 -50.24 11.99 -4.66
CA MET A 332 -49.46 10.95 -5.33
C MET A 332 -49.20 9.75 -4.41
N ASP A 333 -49.37 8.53 -4.92
CA ASP A 333 -49.15 7.28 -4.20
C ASP A 333 -48.06 6.43 -4.88
N PHE A 334 -47.53 5.45 -4.14
CA PHE A 334 -46.73 4.37 -4.71
C PHE A 334 -47.65 3.30 -5.31
N ASP A 335 -47.39 2.89 -6.55
CA ASP A 335 -48.14 1.84 -7.24
C ASP A 335 -47.63 0.45 -6.83
N GLY A 336 -48.07 0.01 -5.65
CA GLY A 336 -47.60 -1.21 -5.01
C GLY A 336 -46.28 -1.01 -4.25
N THR A 337 -45.37 -1.98 -4.34
CA THR A 337 -44.02 -1.87 -3.76
C THR A 337 -43.08 -1.24 -4.79
N PRO A 338 -42.46 -0.08 -4.51
CA PRO A 338 -41.50 0.53 -5.42
C PRO A 338 -40.28 -0.35 -5.66
N ASP A 339 -39.89 -0.48 -6.93
CA ASP A 339 -38.58 -0.97 -7.30
C ASP A 339 -37.53 0.13 -7.09
N VAL A 340 -36.36 -0.24 -6.57
CA VAL A 340 -35.31 0.70 -6.16
C VAL A 340 -33.94 0.18 -6.57
N SER A 341 -33.20 0.99 -7.31
CA SER A 341 -31.85 0.66 -7.80
C SER A 341 -30.85 1.77 -7.50
N LEU A 342 -29.57 1.39 -7.42
CA LEU A 342 -28.45 2.32 -7.42
C LEU A 342 -27.98 2.54 -8.84
N LEU A 343 -27.59 3.77 -9.13
CA LEU A 343 -26.93 4.17 -10.36
C LEU A 343 -25.63 4.90 -9.99
N ASN A 344 -24.61 4.81 -10.85
CA ASN A 344 -23.31 5.45 -10.70
C ASN A 344 -22.46 4.99 -9.48
N ASP A 345 -22.90 3.97 -8.74
CA ASP A 345 -22.15 3.41 -7.61
C ASP A 345 -21.01 2.46 -8.06
N ASN A 346 -21.05 2.02 -9.33
CA ASN A 346 -20.10 1.10 -9.96
C ASN A 346 -19.90 -0.21 -9.18
N GLY A 347 -20.97 -0.71 -8.55
CA GLY A 347 -20.98 -1.90 -7.70
C GLY A 347 -20.26 -1.74 -6.35
N LYS A 348 -19.79 -0.53 -6.03
CA LYS A 348 -19.09 -0.22 -4.76
C LYS A 348 -20.04 -0.07 -3.59
N TYR A 349 -21.34 0.16 -3.82
CA TYR A 349 -22.35 0.25 -2.77
C TYR A 349 -23.48 -0.76 -3.00
N LYS A 350 -24.34 -0.90 -2.00
CA LYS A 350 -25.54 -1.71 -2.05
C LYS A 350 -26.64 -1.14 -1.18
N ILE A 351 -27.88 -1.36 -1.58
CA ILE A 351 -29.05 -1.18 -0.73
C ILE A 351 -29.06 -2.32 0.30
N ILE A 352 -29.24 -1.97 1.58
CA ILE A 352 -29.42 -2.92 2.69
C ILE A 352 -30.81 -2.83 3.33
N SER A 353 -31.57 -1.78 3.01
CA SER A 353 -32.98 -1.65 3.35
C SER A 353 -33.68 -0.73 2.36
N SER A 354 -34.90 -1.08 1.96
CA SER A 354 -35.85 -0.21 1.27
C SER A 354 -37.22 -0.47 1.88
N GLN A 355 -37.86 0.55 2.44
CA GLN A 355 -39.11 0.43 3.21
C GLN A 355 -40.03 1.61 2.93
N VAL A 356 -41.33 1.35 2.75
CA VAL A 356 -42.37 2.37 2.56
C VAL A 356 -43.20 2.51 3.84
N THR A 357 -43.29 3.73 4.36
CA THR A 357 -44.13 4.09 5.50
C THR A 357 -45.07 5.22 5.07
N GLY A 358 -46.33 4.89 4.79
CA GLY A 358 -47.28 5.83 4.20
C GLY A 358 -46.77 6.34 2.84
N ARG A 359 -46.58 7.65 2.71
CA ARG A 359 -46.14 8.33 1.47
C ARG A 359 -44.62 8.53 1.39
N THR A 360 -43.86 8.03 2.36
CA THR A 360 -42.39 8.13 2.40
C THR A 360 -41.76 6.77 2.17
N ILE A 361 -40.91 6.65 1.14
CA ILE A 361 -39.94 5.56 1.04
C ILE A 361 -38.64 5.98 1.73
N THR A 362 -38.02 5.06 2.47
CA THR A 362 -36.69 5.20 3.07
C THR A 362 -35.78 4.10 2.53
N VAL A 363 -34.64 4.49 1.96
CA VAL A 363 -33.63 3.60 1.37
C VAL A 363 -32.33 3.77 2.13
N THR A 364 -31.76 2.69 2.66
CA THR A 364 -30.48 2.70 3.38
C THR A 364 -29.44 1.90 2.60
N MET A 365 -28.25 2.49 2.46
CA MET A 365 -27.16 1.99 1.61
C MET A 365 -25.85 1.91 2.41
N THR A 366 -24.97 1.00 2.00
CA THR A 366 -23.61 0.85 2.58
C THR A 366 -22.63 0.32 1.52
N VAL A 367 -21.34 0.32 1.84
CA VAL A 367 -20.27 -0.20 0.95
C VAL A 367 -20.45 -1.71 0.71
N ASN A 368 -20.23 -2.13 -0.53
CA ASN A 368 -20.40 -3.51 -0.98
C ASN A 368 -19.13 -4.37 -0.85
N LYS A 369 -18.32 -4.12 0.18
CA LYS A 369 -17.06 -4.81 0.46
C LYS A 369 -16.86 -4.93 1.97
N ASN A 370 -16.15 -5.97 2.41
CA ASN A 370 -15.56 -5.94 3.74
C ASN A 370 -14.37 -4.95 3.72
N VAL A 371 -14.36 -3.96 4.62
CA VAL A 371 -13.34 -2.92 4.65
C VAL A 371 -12.36 -3.24 5.78
N THR A 372 -11.15 -3.64 5.42
CA THR A 372 -10.09 -4.07 6.36
C THR A 372 -8.80 -3.28 6.23
N SER A 373 -8.62 -2.59 5.11
CA SER A 373 -7.50 -1.71 4.80
C SER A 373 -8.00 -0.35 4.32
N PHE A 374 -7.12 0.67 4.34
CA PHE A 374 -7.44 1.97 3.76
C PHE A 374 -7.58 1.87 2.22
N ALA A 375 -6.88 0.94 1.58
CA ALA A 375 -7.10 0.57 0.18
C ALA A 375 -8.54 0.12 -0.10
N ASP A 376 -9.14 -0.73 0.75
CA ASP A 376 -10.53 -1.17 0.59
C ASP A 376 -11.52 0.00 0.60
N LEU A 377 -11.32 0.93 1.55
CA LEU A 377 -12.18 2.11 1.68
C LEU A 377 -11.97 3.09 0.52
N LYS A 378 -10.71 3.29 0.11
CA LYS A 378 -10.33 4.20 -0.98
C LYS A 378 -10.84 3.71 -2.33
N ASP A 379 -10.84 2.39 -2.57
CA ASP A 379 -11.45 1.73 -3.72
C ASP A 379 -12.99 1.89 -3.74
N ALA A 380 -13.65 1.73 -2.59
CA ALA A 380 -15.10 1.93 -2.50
C ALA A 380 -15.51 3.39 -2.71
N VAL A 381 -14.86 4.33 -2.03
CA VAL A 381 -15.26 5.76 -2.02
C VAL A 381 -14.89 6.48 -3.32
N ASN A 382 -13.76 6.15 -3.96
CA ASN A 382 -13.37 6.78 -5.23
C ASN A 382 -13.81 5.99 -6.47
N GLY A 383 -14.26 4.74 -6.31
CA GLY A 383 -14.69 3.88 -7.43
C GLY A 383 -16.12 4.12 -7.90
N MET A 384 -16.98 4.71 -7.07
CA MET A 384 -18.24 5.32 -7.52
C MET A 384 -17.97 6.64 -8.25
N ASP A 385 -18.89 7.09 -9.11
CA ASP A 385 -18.77 8.39 -9.79
C ASP A 385 -18.94 9.56 -8.81
N ASP A 386 -18.83 10.80 -9.30
CA ASP A 386 -18.96 12.00 -8.45
C ASP A 386 -20.41 12.32 -8.04
N GLN A 387 -21.41 11.79 -8.76
CA GLN A 387 -22.79 11.71 -8.29
C GLN A 387 -23.18 10.26 -8.01
N LEU A 388 -23.59 9.96 -6.77
CA LEU A 388 -24.31 8.74 -6.43
C LEU A 388 -25.82 8.98 -6.68
N LYS A 389 -26.50 8.03 -7.33
CA LYS A 389 -27.92 8.15 -7.70
C LYS A 389 -28.75 6.99 -7.16
N VAL A 390 -29.95 7.28 -6.66
CA VAL A 390 -30.94 6.30 -6.18
C VAL A 390 -32.23 6.48 -6.95
N LEU A 391 -32.56 5.52 -7.82
CA LEU A 391 -33.79 5.52 -8.62
C LEU A 391 -34.92 4.82 -7.83
N VAL A 392 -36.09 5.46 -7.75
CA VAL A 392 -37.33 4.93 -7.20
C VAL A 392 -38.39 4.88 -8.29
N ASN A 393 -38.77 3.67 -8.69
CA ASN A 393 -39.76 3.41 -9.73
C ASN A 393 -41.18 3.26 -9.15
N GLY A 394 -42.20 3.63 -9.93
CA GLY A 394 -43.60 3.29 -9.64
C GLY A 394 -44.33 4.28 -8.72
N THR A 395 -44.28 5.57 -9.02
CA THR A 395 -45.17 6.58 -8.40
C THR A 395 -46.27 7.02 -9.38
N VAL A 396 -47.45 7.34 -8.89
CA VAL A 396 -48.62 7.75 -9.69
C VAL A 396 -49.40 8.87 -9.01
N PHE A 397 -50.10 9.69 -9.80
CA PHE A 397 -51.16 10.55 -9.28
C PHE A 397 -52.39 9.73 -8.86
N ASN A 398 -53.04 10.11 -7.76
CA ASN A 398 -54.24 9.45 -7.24
C ASN A 398 -55.52 10.24 -7.56
N SER A 399 -56.67 9.75 -7.11
CA SER A 399 -57.98 10.37 -7.35
C SER A 399 -58.24 11.71 -6.63
N GLN A 400 -57.30 12.18 -5.80
CA GLN A 400 -57.33 13.53 -5.18
C GLN A 400 -56.54 14.55 -6.01
N ALA A 401 -55.72 14.09 -6.97
CA ALA A 401 -54.96 14.94 -7.87
C ALA A 401 -55.87 15.63 -8.89
N LYS A 402 -55.55 16.87 -9.25
CA LYS A 402 -56.27 17.66 -10.25
C LYS A 402 -55.35 18.08 -11.38
N ALA A 403 -55.86 18.08 -12.61
CA ALA A 403 -55.14 18.54 -13.78
C ALA A 403 -54.64 19.99 -13.58
N ASP A 404 -53.47 20.28 -14.14
CA ASP A 404 -52.79 21.58 -14.09
C ASP A 404 -52.52 22.14 -12.68
N THR A 405 -52.66 21.31 -11.63
CA THR A 405 -52.33 21.65 -10.24
C THR A 405 -50.93 21.17 -9.88
N ASN A 406 -50.10 22.05 -9.32
CA ASN A 406 -48.74 21.74 -8.89
C ASN A 406 -48.73 20.86 -7.63
N TYR A 407 -47.87 19.84 -7.62
CA TYR A 407 -47.64 18.93 -6.50
C TYR A 407 -46.14 18.71 -6.29
N THR A 408 -45.66 18.91 -5.07
CA THR A 408 -44.22 18.92 -4.75
C THR A 408 -43.80 17.65 -4.01
N VAL A 409 -42.84 16.92 -4.58
CA VAL A 409 -42.18 15.78 -3.94
C VAL A 409 -40.96 16.29 -3.15
N ARG A 410 -40.67 15.68 -1.99
CA ARG A 410 -39.60 16.13 -1.08
C ARG A 410 -38.57 15.05 -0.80
N GLY A 411 -37.29 15.43 -0.87
CA GLY A 411 -36.13 14.58 -0.65
C GLY A 411 -35.39 14.92 0.64
N ILE A 412 -34.83 13.90 1.30
CA ILE A 412 -33.84 14.05 2.36
C ILE A 412 -32.75 13.00 2.14
N MET A 413 -31.48 13.41 2.15
CA MET A 413 -30.35 12.49 2.13
C MET A 413 -29.37 12.84 3.25
N ASN A 414 -28.96 11.84 4.03
CA ASN A 414 -27.99 11.98 5.12
C ASN A 414 -27.13 10.71 5.25
N GLY A 415 -26.10 10.75 6.09
CA GLY A 415 -25.27 9.58 6.35
C GLY A 415 -24.04 9.83 7.20
N GLN A 416 -23.25 8.77 7.36
CA GLN A 416 -22.00 8.76 8.12
C GLN A 416 -20.98 7.83 7.45
N LEU A 417 -19.70 8.21 7.49
CA LEU A 417 -18.56 7.32 7.29
C LEU A 417 -17.60 7.53 8.46
N LYS A 418 -17.36 6.48 9.24
CA LYS A 418 -16.35 6.48 10.30
C LYS A 418 -15.47 5.25 10.25
N ALA A 419 -14.22 5.39 10.65
CA ALA A 419 -13.31 4.29 10.89
C ALA A 419 -12.11 4.71 11.76
N ARG A 420 -11.31 3.73 12.17
CA ARG A 420 -9.99 3.91 12.78
C ARG A 420 -8.94 3.32 11.83
N ALA A 421 -8.17 4.17 11.16
CA ALA A 421 -7.09 3.76 10.27
C ALA A 421 -5.74 3.81 11.02
N THR A 422 -4.95 2.73 10.96
CA THR A 422 -3.64 2.63 11.63
C THR A 422 -2.56 2.18 10.64
N ASN A 423 -1.48 2.95 10.53
CA ASN A 423 -0.21 2.49 9.97
C ASN A 423 0.56 1.78 11.10
N PRO A 424 0.74 0.45 11.05
CA PRO A 424 1.31 -0.30 12.16
C PRO A 424 2.83 -0.12 12.28
N LEU A 425 3.51 0.28 11.21
CA LEU A 425 4.96 0.49 11.18
C LEU A 425 5.34 1.84 11.81
N SER A 426 4.57 2.91 11.54
CA SER A 426 4.79 4.24 12.14
C SER A 426 4.02 4.46 13.44
N GLY A 427 3.21 3.49 13.89
CA GLY A 427 2.31 3.61 15.04
C GLY A 427 1.16 4.61 14.85
N THR A 428 1.14 5.35 13.74
CA THR A 428 0.20 6.45 13.50
C THR A 428 -1.21 5.91 13.31
N THR A 429 -2.15 6.41 14.10
CA THR A 429 -3.58 6.13 14.00
C THR A 429 -4.38 7.41 13.78
N ILE A 430 -5.39 7.31 12.92
CA ILE A 430 -6.41 8.35 12.73
C ILE A 430 -7.78 7.71 12.90
N ARG A 431 -8.50 8.09 13.96
CA ARG A 431 -9.96 7.94 13.98
C ARG A 431 -10.55 9.07 13.14
N PHE A 432 -11.39 8.75 12.18
CA PHE A 432 -12.14 9.75 11.43
C PHE A 432 -13.63 9.49 11.45
N SER A 433 -14.41 10.56 11.42
CA SER A 433 -15.86 10.54 11.26
C SER A 433 -16.26 11.68 10.33
N PHE A 434 -16.90 11.34 9.22
CA PHE A 434 -17.60 12.28 8.36
C PHE A 434 -19.10 12.05 8.56
N ASN A 435 -19.86 13.08 8.90
CA ASN A 435 -21.31 13.08 8.80
C ASN A 435 -21.71 13.92 7.59
N TRP A 436 -22.88 13.67 7.00
CA TRP A 436 -23.42 14.55 5.99
C TRP A 436 -24.94 14.64 5.98
N GLU A 437 -25.40 15.77 5.45
CA GLU A 437 -26.77 16.08 5.11
C GLU A 437 -26.76 16.79 3.76
N ALA A 438 -27.73 16.48 2.90
CA ALA A 438 -27.84 17.06 1.57
C ALA A 438 -28.63 18.39 1.59
N GLU A 439 -28.25 19.31 0.72
CA GLU A 439 -28.99 20.55 0.42
C GLU A 439 -29.20 20.66 -1.09
N GLN A 440 -30.29 21.29 -1.53
CA GLN A 440 -30.58 21.38 -2.96
C GLN A 440 -29.48 22.10 -3.75
N LEU A 441 -29.04 21.50 -4.85
CA LEU A 441 -28.10 22.10 -5.78
C LEU A 441 -28.73 23.36 -6.41
N PRO A 442 -28.10 24.55 -6.36
CA PRO A 442 -28.74 25.79 -6.83
C PRO A 442 -29.14 25.81 -8.32
N SER A 443 -28.48 25.02 -9.18
CA SER A 443 -28.85 24.83 -10.60
C SER A 443 -29.90 23.73 -10.84
N GLY A 444 -30.42 23.16 -9.76
CA GLY A 444 -31.54 22.22 -9.69
C GLY A 444 -32.61 22.69 -8.69
N ALA A 445 -32.59 23.98 -8.31
CA ALA A 445 -33.54 24.53 -7.35
C ALA A 445 -34.96 24.55 -7.95
N ASP A 446 -35.92 23.97 -7.24
CA ASP A 446 -37.35 23.86 -7.61
C ASP A 446 -37.91 25.18 -8.19
N ALA A 447 -38.55 25.13 -9.36
CA ALA A 447 -38.85 26.37 -10.11
C ALA A 447 -39.94 27.23 -9.46
N ILE A 448 -40.74 26.69 -8.52
CA ILE A 448 -41.68 27.47 -7.71
C ILE A 448 -41.14 27.82 -6.32
N ASN A 449 -39.95 27.32 -5.96
CA ASN A 449 -39.29 27.56 -4.68
C ASN A 449 -37.75 27.78 -4.81
N PRO A 450 -37.25 28.62 -5.74
CA PRO A 450 -35.84 28.63 -6.18
C PRO A 450 -34.83 29.21 -5.17
N THR A 451 -35.28 29.58 -3.97
CA THR A 451 -34.43 30.04 -2.86
C THR A 451 -34.34 29.03 -1.71
N SER A 452 -34.98 27.87 -1.88
CA SER A 452 -34.98 26.75 -0.92
C SER A 452 -33.59 26.11 -0.74
N LYS A 453 -33.43 25.45 0.41
CA LYS A 453 -32.37 24.45 0.65
C LYS A 453 -32.93 23.03 0.79
N ASP A 454 -34.24 22.89 1.06
CA ASP A 454 -34.95 21.61 1.00
C ASP A 454 -34.85 21.07 -0.42
N ILE A 455 -34.49 19.80 -0.59
CA ILE A 455 -34.55 19.13 -1.89
C ILE A 455 -36.02 18.89 -2.24
N SER A 456 -36.51 19.55 -3.29
CA SER A 456 -37.87 19.36 -3.80
C SER A 456 -37.95 19.39 -5.32
N PHE A 457 -39.00 18.78 -5.86
CA PHE A 457 -39.29 18.73 -7.29
C PHE A 457 -40.79 18.87 -7.49
N THR A 458 -41.22 19.86 -8.27
CA THR A 458 -42.65 20.18 -8.44
C THR A 458 -43.18 19.74 -9.80
N LEU A 459 -44.19 18.86 -9.79
CA LEU A 459 -44.80 18.31 -11.01
C LEU A 459 -46.33 18.43 -11.02
N LYS A 460 -46.91 18.29 -12.21
CA LYS A 460 -48.37 18.25 -12.44
C LYS A 460 -48.71 17.38 -13.63
N TYR A 461 -49.96 16.94 -13.73
CA TYR A 461 -50.46 16.25 -14.91
C TYR A 461 -51.37 17.14 -15.78
N LYS A 462 -51.35 16.92 -17.09
CA LYS A 462 -52.35 17.42 -18.04
C LYS A 462 -53.48 16.42 -18.16
N ALA A 463 -54.72 16.90 -18.08
CA ALA A 463 -55.89 16.10 -18.45
C ALA A 463 -55.76 15.59 -19.89
N ALA A 464 -56.32 14.41 -20.17
CA ALA A 464 -56.40 13.91 -21.54
C ALA A 464 -57.12 14.93 -22.47
N PRO A 465 -56.63 15.17 -23.69
CA PRO A 465 -57.31 16.05 -24.64
C PRO A 465 -58.74 15.58 -24.89
N ALA A 466 -59.72 16.48 -24.70
CA ALA A 466 -61.13 16.15 -24.86
C ALA A 466 -61.39 15.54 -26.26
N PRO A 467 -62.19 14.46 -26.38
CA PRO A 467 -62.41 13.79 -27.65
C PRO A 467 -62.98 14.77 -28.66
N LYS A 468 -62.29 14.90 -29.79
CA LYS A 468 -62.59 15.87 -30.85
C LYS A 468 -64.00 15.56 -31.40
N PRO A 469 -64.93 16.54 -31.44
CA PRO A 469 -66.28 16.29 -31.94
C PRO A 469 -66.28 15.69 -33.35
N GLU A 470 -67.09 14.65 -33.57
CA GLU A 470 -67.19 14.00 -34.88
C GLU A 470 -67.71 14.99 -35.94
N PRO A 471 -67.17 14.97 -37.18
CA PRO A 471 -67.66 15.81 -38.25
C PRO A 471 -69.12 15.48 -38.59
N LYS A 472 -70.03 16.44 -38.35
CA LYS A 472 -71.41 16.35 -38.80
C LYS A 472 -71.44 16.26 -40.34
N PRO A 473 -72.21 15.34 -40.96
CA PRO A 473 -72.19 15.16 -42.41
C PRO A 473 -72.54 16.42 -43.20
N GLU A 474 -71.69 16.80 -44.15
CA GLU A 474 -71.96 17.91 -45.07
C GLU A 474 -72.96 17.51 -46.15
N LEU A 475 -73.90 18.42 -46.44
CA LEU A 475 -74.80 18.31 -47.59
C LEU A 475 -74.09 18.83 -48.85
N LYS A 476 -74.23 18.11 -49.98
CA LYS A 476 -73.61 18.49 -51.25
C LYS A 476 -74.19 19.80 -51.81
N PRO A 477 -73.38 20.65 -52.47
CA PRO A 477 -73.84 21.87 -53.13
C PRO A 477 -74.35 21.62 -54.56
N GLU A 478 -75.19 22.53 -55.05
CA GLU A 478 -75.59 22.66 -56.46
C GLU A 478 -75.54 24.14 -56.93
N PRO A 479 -75.65 24.45 -58.25
CA PRO A 479 -74.68 25.33 -58.92
C PRO A 479 -75.03 26.83 -59.01
N ASN A 480 -74.05 27.63 -59.48
CA ASN A 480 -74.03 29.10 -59.35
C ASN A 480 -73.44 29.83 -60.58
N LYS A 481 -74.15 30.85 -61.12
CA LYS A 481 -73.69 32.07 -61.87
C LYS A 481 -74.89 32.86 -62.43
N PRO A 482 -74.78 34.14 -62.89
CA PRO A 482 -73.62 35.08 -62.96
C PRO A 482 -73.67 36.16 -61.83
N VAL A 483 -73.28 37.45 -61.87
CA VAL A 483 -72.83 38.47 -62.88
C VAL A 483 -71.90 39.54 -62.23
N LYS A 484 -71.35 40.48 -63.01
CA LYS A 484 -70.56 41.69 -62.59
C LYS A 484 -70.62 42.74 -63.74
N PRO A 485 -70.88 44.06 -63.52
CA PRO A 485 -69.89 45.13 -63.16
C PRO A 485 -70.41 46.13 -62.07
N ALA A 486 -69.61 46.87 -61.28
CA ALA A 486 -68.35 47.63 -61.47
C ALA A 486 -68.52 49.01 -62.13
N ASP A 487 -67.69 50.04 -61.84
CA ASP A 487 -66.55 50.09 -60.90
C ASP A 487 -66.92 50.93 -59.63
N PRO A 488 -66.37 52.10 -59.20
CA PRO A 488 -65.12 52.83 -59.51
C PRO A 488 -64.23 53.15 -58.28
N ALA A 489 -63.08 53.81 -58.51
CA ALA A 489 -62.30 54.55 -57.49
C ALA A 489 -62.79 56.03 -57.36
N LYS A 490 -62.18 57.01 -56.68
CA LYS A 490 -60.79 57.39 -56.26
C LYS A 490 -60.91 58.53 -55.20
N PRO A 491 -59.85 59.12 -54.57
CA PRO A 491 -58.40 58.89 -54.61
C PRO A 491 -57.88 58.50 -53.18
N ASN A 492 -56.69 58.78 -52.61
CA ASN A 492 -55.47 59.52 -53.02
C ASN A 492 -54.18 58.96 -52.33
N LYS A 493 -53.04 59.67 -52.44
CA LYS A 493 -51.73 59.39 -51.82
C LYS A 493 -50.91 60.71 -51.68
N PRO A 494 -49.75 60.80 -50.98
CA PRO A 494 -48.47 60.17 -51.39
C PRO A 494 -47.49 59.78 -50.24
N VAL A 495 -46.23 59.31 -50.42
CA VAL A 495 -45.61 58.30 -51.33
C VAL A 495 -44.34 57.72 -50.64
N VAL A 496 -44.32 56.39 -50.44
CA VAL A 496 -43.27 55.37 -50.70
C VAL A 496 -41.78 55.77 -50.69
N PRO A 497 -40.94 55.09 -49.87
CA PRO A 497 -39.98 54.08 -50.37
C PRO A 497 -39.68 52.86 -49.43
N VAL A 498 -38.85 51.84 -49.78
CA VAL A 498 -38.93 50.90 -50.93
C VAL A 498 -38.08 49.59 -50.73
N LYS A 499 -38.68 48.39 -50.90
CA LYS A 499 -38.14 47.08 -51.43
C LYS A 499 -36.90 46.36 -50.77
N ASP A 500 -36.64 45.05 -50.94
CA ASP A 500 -37.33 43.93 -51.67
C ASP A 500 -36.99 42.49 -51.17
N SER A 501 -37.82 41.52 -51.59
CA SER A 501 -37.54 40.10 -51.94
C SER A 501 -37.10 39.01 -50.91
N LYS A 502 -37.67 37.79 -51.10
CA LYS A 502 -37.27 36.49 -50.51
C LYS A 502 -36.74 35.55 -51.62
N ILE A 503 -35.68 34.77 -51.35
CA ILE A 503 -35.39 33.45 -51.95
C ILE A 503 -34.74 32.55 -50.86
N ALA A 504 -34.84 31.22 -50.98
CA ALA A 504 -34.33 30.22 -50.02
C ALA A 504 -33.39 29.19 -50.73
N PRO A 505 -33.11 27.99 -50.19
CA PRO A 505 -32.26 27.67 -49.02
C PRO A 505 -31.03 26.78 -49.40
N LYS A 506 -30.09 26.57 -48.45
CA LYS A 506 -29.10 25.44 -48.37
C LYS A 506 -28.32 25.54 -47.03
N THR A 507 -28.28 24.51 -46.17
CA THR A 507 -27.29 23.40 -46.05
C THR A 507 -25.81 23.81 -45.96
N GLY A 508 -25.06 23.31 -44.97
CA GLY A 508 -23.59 23.25 -45.04
C GLY A 508 -22.79 23.61 -43.78
N ASP A 509 -22.90 22.77 -42.75
CA ASP A 509 -21.87 22.25 -41.82
C ASP A 509 -20.59 23.06 -41.38
N GLN A 510 -20.20 22.80 -40.13
CA GLN A 510 -18.85 22.90 -39.48
C GLN A 510 -18.25 24.19 -38.89
N THR A 511 -17.67 23.95 -37.70
CA THR A 511 -16.57 24.64 -37.00
C THR A 511 -16.68 26.14 -36.67
N HIS A 512 -16.68 26.45 -35.36
CA HIS A 512 -15.54 27.11 -34.72
C HIS A 512 -15.54 26.87 -33.20
N LEU A 513 -14.45 26.28 -32.67
CA LEU A 513 -14.23 26.08 -31.23
C LEU A 513 -13.57 27.32 -30.59
N PRO A 514 -14.05 27.82 -29.43
CA PRO A 514 -13.30 28.74 -28.60
C PRO A 514 -12.25 27.99 -27.77
N ILE A 515 -10.97 28.18 -28.08
CA ILE A 515 -9.85 27.62 -27.33
C ILE A 515 -9.59 28.48 -26.09
N TYR A 516 -9.73 27.91 -24.89
CA TYR A 516 -9.24 28.55 -23.67
C TYR A 516 -7.79 28.15 -23.38
N ALA A 517 -6.86 29.07 -23.67
CA ALA A 517 -5.45 28.91 -23.34
C ALA A 517 -5.16 29.49 -21.94
N SER A 518 -4.87 28.63 -20.96
CA SER A 518 -4.40 29.03 -19.63
C SER A 518 -2.87 28.93 -19.56
N ILE A 519 -2.21 30.04 -19.26
CA ILE A 519 -0.75 30.18 -19.39
C ILE A 519 0.00 29.53 -18.22
N LEU A 520 0.89 28.58 -18.54
CA LEU A 520 1.99 28.17 -17.66
C LEU A 520 3.14 29.18 -17.78
N LEU A 521 3.50 29.85 -16.69
CA LEU A 521 4.80 30.50 -16.54
C LEU A 521 5.21 30.55 -15.06
N GLY A 522 6.06 29.61 -14.65
CA GLY A 522 6.69 29.64 -13.33
C GLY A 522 7.97 30.47 -13.36
N ALA A 523 8.10 31.43 -12.45
CA ALA A 523 9.34 32.17 -12.22
C ALA A 523 9.87 31.83 -10.81
N LEU A 524 11.06 31.23 -10.76
CA LEU A 524 11.63 30.67 -9.54
C LEU A 524 12.54 31.68 -8.84
N VAL A 525 12.15 32.13 -7.64
CA VAL A 525 12.96 33.01 -6.79
C VAL A 525 13.20 32.34 -5.44
N ILE A 526 14.20 31.46 -5.38
CA ILE A 526 14.69 30.89 -4.12
C ILE A 526 15.67 31.89 -3.50
N GLY A 527 15.23 32.58 -2.44
CA GLY A 527 16.09 33.48 -1.67
C GLY A 527 17.12 32.72 -0.84
N THR A 528 18.41 32.98 -1.07
CA THR A 528 19.51 32.38 -0.30
C THR A 528 19.63 33.02 1.09
N VAL A 529 18.95 32.46 2.10
CA VAL A 529 19.15 32.86 3.50
C VAL A 529 20.35 32.11 4.08
N ALA A 530 21.50 32.78 4.12
CA ALA A 530 22.71 32.25 4.76
C ALA A 530 22.55 32.17 6.28
N PHE A 531 22.83 31.00 6.88
CA PHE A 531 22.65 30.77 8.31
C PHE A 531 23.79 31.41 9.14
N GLY A 532 23.64 32.70 9.45
CA GLY A 532 24.62 33.48 10.20
C GLY A 532 24.78 33.01 11.65
N ARG A 533 25.74 32.12 11.91
CA ARG A 533 26.16 31.73 13.28
C ARG A 533 26.59 32.96 14.07
N LYS A 534 25.81 33.34 15.09
CA LYS A 534 26.24 34.30 16.13
C LYS A 534 27.50 33.77 16.83
N ARG A 535 28.62 34.48 16.68
CA ARG A 535 29.58 34.66 17.78
C ARG A 535 29.26 35.99 18.45
N LYS A 536 29.09 35.99 19.77
CA LYS A 536 29.35 37.15 20.63
C LYS A 536 30.10 36.65 21.85
N THR A 537 31.25 37.26 22.09
CA THR A 537 32.05 37.11 23.31
C THR A 537 31.48 38.01 24.41
N ASP A 538 31.73 37.60 25.65
CA ASP A 538 31.97 38.40 26.86
C ASP A 538 31.09 39.64 27.10
N ARG A 539 30.07 39.48 27.95
CA ARG A 539 30.19 39.88 29.36
C ARG A 539 29.05 39.33 30.23
#